data_AF-A0A2A5GDU9-F1
#
_entry.id   AF-A0A2A5GDU9-F1
#
_cell.length_a   1.000
_cell.length_b   1.000
_cell.length_c   1.000
_cell.angle_alpha   90.00
_cell.angle_beta   90.00
_cell.angle_gamma   90.00
#
_symmetry.space_group_name_H-M   'P 1'
#
loop_
_entity.id
_entity.type
_entity.pdbx_description
1 polymer ?
#
loop_
_entity_poly.entity_id
_entity_poly.type
_entity_poly.pdbx_seq_one_letter_code
_entity_poly.pdbx_strand_id
1 'polypeptide(L)'
;MKNSIPYFLFILCSITVYSQEPQKMVYSIFEILEKDTSHCNSAIGYETQMLPIRINSELRQKVIKKREISIENSTNTKVVVWNLFLSPNDWVVILEADYKMCDGNVKKKIFRIKAKNKADIDTLIHEDIHVNHSAIEDDYISHNVLYTGQPYRIEEENFHESTWNDLKYSLLKWLNEDEKKEFKKEYEKATGIGVRG
;
A
#
# COMPACT_ATOMS: atom_id res chain seq x y z
N MET A 1 -40.19 -21.13 -56.77
CA MET A 1 -38.83 -20.56 -56.78
C MET A 1 -38.69 -19.65 -55.56
N LYS A 2 -37.69 -19.93 -54.73
CA LYS A 2 -37.38 -19.25 -53.47
C LYS A 2 -36.75 -17.89 -53.76
N ASN A 3 -37.24 -16.82 -53.14
CA ASN A 3 -36.45 -15.60 -52.92
C ASN A 3 -36.49 -15.30 -51.42
N SER A 4 -35.51 -15.86 -50.72
CA SER A 4 -35.21 -15.59 -49.33
C SER A 4 -34.45 -14.27 -49.23
N ILE A 5 -35.06 -13.28 -48.56
CA ILE A 5 -34.37 -12.08 -48.08
C ILE A 5 -33.43 -12.52 -46.95
N PRO A 6 -32.10 -12.32 -47.03
CA PRO A 6 -31.24 -12.59 -45.89
C PRO A 6 -31.39 -11.42 -44.92
N TYR A 7 -32.03 -11.68 -43.78
CA TYR A 7 -31.89 -10.86 -42.59
C TYR A 7 -30.40 -10.88 -42.18
N PHE A 8 -29.68 -9.83 -42.55
CA PHE A 8 -28.39 -9.50 -41.94
C PHE A 8 -28.68 -9.07 -40.49
N LEU A 9 -28.76 -10.06 -39.58
CA LEU A 9 -28.76 -9.81 -38.14
C LEU A 9 -27.36 -9.33 -37.77
N PHE A 10 -27.15 -8.01 -37.79
CA PHE A 10 -26.04 -7.37 -37.09
C PHE A 10 -26.31 -7.52 -35.59
N ILE A 11 -25.86 -8.62 -35.00
CA ILE A 11 -25.70 -8.72 -33.54
C ILE A 11 -24.42 -7.92 -33.23
N LEU A 12 -24.59 -6.62 -33.04
CA LEU A 12 -23.63 -5.82 -32.29
C LEU A 12 -23.73 -6.29 -30.83
N CYS A 13 -23.02 -7.37 -30.51
CA CYS A 13 -22.57 -7.59 -29.14
C CYS A 13 -21.61 -6.45 -28.84
N SER A 14 -22.14 -5.34 -28.34
CA SER A 14 -21.39 -4.39 -27.52
C SER A 14 -20.93 -5.15 -26.28
N ILE A 15 -19.83 -5.89 -26.44
CA ILE A 15 -18.94 -6.20 -25.32
C ILE A 15 -18.42 -4.83 -24.90
N THR A 16 -19.16 -4.16 -24.02
CA THR A 16 -18.57 -3.16 -23.15
C THR A 16 -17.54 -3.91 -22.32
N VAL A 17 -16.33 -4.02 -22.87
CA VAL A 17 -15.14 -4.25 -22.07
C VAL A 17 -15.13 -3.06 -21.13
N TYR A 18 -15.71 -3.26 -19.95
CA TYR A 18 -15.57 -2.32 -18.84
C TYR A 18 -14.09 -2.35 -18.52
N SER A 19 -13.34 -1.48 -19.20
CA SER A 19 -12.01 -1.10 -18.77
C SER A 19 -12.24 -0.42 -17.43
N GLN A 20 -12.06 -1.19 -16.35
CA GLN A 20 -12.04 -0.63 -15.02
C GLN A 20 -10.93 0.40 -15.01
N GLU A 21 -11.28 1.67 -14.79
CA GLU A 21 -10.29 2.72 -14.69
C GLU A 21 -9.25 2.32 -13.63
N PRO A 22 -7.97 2.52 -13.91
CA PRO A 22 -6.90 2.20 -12.98
C PRO A 22 -7.17 2.81 -11.59
N GLN A 23 -7.28 1.96 -10.57
CA GLN A 23 -7.68 2.37 -9.23
C GLN A 23 -6.50 2.98 -8.49
N LYS A 24 -6.70 4.19 -7.94
CA LYS A 24 -5.74 4.79 -6.99
C LYS A 24 -5.80 4.04 -5.65
N MET A 25 -4.64 3.81 -5.06
CA MET A 25 -4.49 3.04 -3.82
C MET A 25 -3.87 3.90 -2.71
N VAL A 26 -4.14 3.52 -1.47
CA VAL A 26 -3.41 3.99 -0.30
C VAL A 26 -2.51 2.85 0.14
N TYR A 27 -1.21 3.07 0.06
CA TYR A 27 -0.19 2.15 0.51
C TYR A 27 0.28 2.57 1.90
N SER A 28 -0.23 1.85 2.90
CA SER A 28 0.08 2.05 4.30
C SER A 28 1.33 1.25 4.67
N ILE A 29 2.28 1.92 5.31
CA ILE A 29 3.53 1.33 5.78
C ILE A 29 3.53 1.45 7.30
N PHE A 30 3.64 0.30 7.97
CA PHE A 30 3.70 0.15 9.42
C PHE A 30 5.17 0.00 9.78
N GLU A 31 5.81 1.09 10.15
CA GLU A 31 7.18 1.08 10.65
C GLU A 31 7.18 0.53 12.09
N ILE A 32 7.90 -0.58 12.29
CA ILE A 32 7.95 -1.29 13.56
C ILE A 32 9.23 -0.87 14.28
N LEU A 33 9.06 -0.27 15.45
CA LEU A 33 10.12 0.30 16.25
C LEU A 33 10.31 -0.49 17.55
N GLU A 34 11.55 -0.52 18.05
CA GLU A 34 11.83 -0.94 19.42
C GLU A 34 10.90 -0.20 20.40
N LYS A 35 10.38 -0.93 21.40
CA LYS A 35 9.58 -0.34 22.48
C LYS A 35 10.51 0.30 23.51
N ASP A 36 11.16 1.38 23.10
CA ASP A 36 11.83 2.30 24.00
C ASP A 36 11.09 3.65 23.97
N THR A 37 11.10 4.37 25.09
CA THR A 37 10.34 5.62 25.26
C THR A 37 11.13 6.85 24.82
N SER A 38 12.30 6.65 24.20
CA SER A 38 13.20 7.71 23.76
C SER A 38 12.96 8.11 22.30
N HIS A 39 13.56 9.23 21.89
CA HIS A 39 13.63 9.65 20.49
C HIS A 39 14.63 8.80 19.67
N CYS A 40 15.14 7.71 20.26
CA CYS A 40 16.25 6.90 19.76
C CYS A 40 15.81 5.52 19.26
N ASN A 41 14.52 5.29 19.09
CA ASN A 41 14.02 3.96 18.74
C ASN A 41 14.58 3.54 17.40
N SER A 42 15.18 2.35 17.36
CA SER A 42 15.57 1.73 16.10
C SER A 42 14.33 1.17 15.42
N ALA A 43 14.25 1.31 14.11
CA ALA A 43 13.45 0.42 13.30
C ALA A 43 13.99 -1.01 13.44
N ILE A 44 13.07 -1.97 13.56
CA ILE A 44 13.37 -3.40 13.59
C ILE A 44 12.67 -4.16 12.46
N GLY A 45 11.82 -3.46 11.70
CA GLY A 45 11.14 -4.00 10.55
C GLY A 45 10.04 -3.07 10.06
N TYR A 46 9.33 -3.53 9.04
CA TYR A 46 8.15 -2.88 8.55
C TYR A 46 7.14 -3.90 8.04
N GLU A 47 5.87 -3.52 8.02
CA GLU A 47 4.83 -4.22 7.28
C GLU A 47 4.10 -3.24 6.37
N THR A 48 3.35 -3.76 5.40
CA THR A 48 2.60 -2.92 4.47
C THR A 48 1.19 -3.43 4.26
N GLN A 49 0.26 -2.51 4.03
CA GLN A 49 -1.11 -2.82 3.63
C GLN A 49 -1.52 -1.88 2.51
N MET A 50 -2.09 -2.44 1.45
CA MET A 50 -2.64 -1.65 0.36
C MET A 50 -4.16 -1.69 0.41
N LEU A 51 -4.79 -0.53 0.28
CA LEU A 51 -6.25 -0.38 0.27
C LEU A 51 -6.69 0.58 -0.83
N PRO A 52 -7.81 0.31 -1.51
CA PRO A 52 -8.44 1.28 -2.40
C PRO A 52 -8.64 2.68 -1.78
N ILE A 53 -8.30 3.73 -2.53
CA ILE A 53 -8.57 5.11 -2.08
C ILE A 53 -10.07 5.41 -1.96
N ARG A 54 -10.89 4.71 -2.76
CA ARG A 54 -12.35 4.87 -2.83
C ARG A 54 -13.09 4.30 -1.63
N ILE A 55 -12.45 3.45 -0.80
CA ILE A 55 -13.01 3.10 0.51
C ILE A 55 -13.11 4.38 1.33
N ASN A 56 -14.22 4.54 2.05
CA ASN A 56 -14.42 5.68 2.93
C ASN A 56 -13.21 5.89 3.86
N SER A 57 -12.78 7.14 4.05
CA SER A 57 -11.56 7.46 4.82
C SER A 57 -11.63 7.07 6.29
N GLU A 58 -12.79 7.24 6.93
CA GLU A 58 -13.01 6.87 8.33
C GLU A 58 -12.90 5.35 8.49
N LEU A 59 -13.59 4.60 7.63
CA LEU A 59 -13.51 3.14 7.63
C LEU A 59 -12.09 2.65 7.35
N ARG A 60 -11.39 3.25 6.37
CA ARG A 60 -9.98 2.96 6.07
C ARG A 60 -9.08 3.22 7.27
N GLN A 61 -9.21 4.37 7.94
CA GLN A 61 -8.42 4.70 9.12
C GLN A 61 -8.71 3.76 10.29
N LYS A 62 -9.98 3.41 10.51
CA LYS A 62 -10.40 2.46 11.53
C LYS A 62 -9.72 1.10 11.34
N VAL A 63 -9.70 0.57 10.12
CA VAL A 63 -9.05 -0.73 9.86
C VAL A 63 -7.53 -0.67 9.96
N ILE A 64 -6.91 0.41 9.48
CA ILE A 64 -5.45 0.65 9.63
C ILE A 64 -5.08 0.71 11.11
N LYS A 65 -5.84 1.44 11.93
CA LYS A 65 -5.58 1.57 13.37
C LYS A 65 -5.70 0.23 14.09
N LYS A 66 -6.65 -0.61 13.70
CA LYS A 66 -6.75 -1.98 14.25
C LYS A 66 -5.55 -2.84 13.89
N ARG A 67 -5.01 -2.72 12.66
CA ARG A 67 -3.78 -3.41 12.27
C ARG A 67 -2.57 -2.90 13.05
N GLU A 68 -2.43 -1.59 13.22
CA GLU A 68 -1.39 -0.98 14.06
C GLU A 68 -1.40 -1.56 15.48
N ILE A 69 -2.54 -1.50 16.17
CA ILE A 69 -2.72 -2.05 17.53
C ILE A 69 -2.42 -3.56 17.56
N SER A 70 -2.84 -4.29 16.54
CA SER A 70 -2.54 -5.72 16.43
C SER A 70 -1.03 -5.98 16.37
N ILE A 71 -0.29 -5.23 15.56
CA ILE A 71 1.15 -5.40 15.43
C ILE A 71 1.78 -5.10 16.78
N GLU A 72 1.51 -3.91 17.36
CA GLU A 72 2.04 -3.49 18.67
C GLU A 72 1.82 -4.54 19.77
N ASN A 73 0.61 -5.10 19.85
CA ASN A 73 0.28 -6.13 20.84
C ASN A 73 0.99 -7.46 20.58
N SER A 74 1.17 -7.84 19.31
CA SER A 74 1.77 -9.14 18.95
C SER A 74 3.29 -9.17 19.09
N THR A 75 3.94 -8.03 18.89
CA THR A 75 5.41 -7.93 18.88
C THR A 75 5.98 -7.17 20.09
N ASN A 76 5.13 -6.62 20.97
CA ASN A 76 5.54 -5.74 22.06
C ASN A 76 6.44 -4.59 21.58
N THR A 77 6.02 -3.95 20.49
CA THR A 77 6.75 -2.87 19.79
C THR A 77 5.94 -1.59 19.81
N LYS A 78 6.55 -0.50 19.33
CA LYS A 78 5.83 0.71 18.91
C LYS A 78 5.65 0.66 17.39
N VAL A 79 4.50 1.09 16.88
CA VAL A 79 4.28 1.18 15.43
C VAL A 79 3.98 2.61 15.03
N VAL A 80 4.61 3.07 13.94
CA VAL A 80 4.29 4.34 13.30
C VAL A 80 3.75 4.05 11.91
N VAL A 81 2.59 4.63 11.59
CA VAL A 81 1.90 4.36 10.33
C VAL A 81 2.02 5.53 9.37
N TRP A 82 2.36 5.22 8.13
CA TRP A 82 2.51 6.20 7.06
C TRP A 82 1.70 5.81 5.83
N ASN A 83 1.05 6.77 5.20
CA ASN A 83 0.19 6.52 4.05
C ASN A 83 0.76 7.19 2.80
N LEU A 84 1.05 6.40 1.76
CA LEU A 84 1.38 6.87 0.43
C LEU A 84 0.16 6.73 -0.48
N PHE A 85 -0.29 7.83 -1.08
CA PHE A 85 -1.37 7.82 -2.07
C PHE A 85 -0.78 7.54 -3.45
N LEU A 86 -1.06 6.37 -4.01
CA LEU A 86 -0.46 5.89 -5.25
C LEU A 86 -1.44 5.96 -6.41
N SER A 87 -0.92 6.49 -7.52
CA SER A 87 -1.48 6.36 -8.86
C SER A 87 -0.97 5.07 -9.49
N PRO A 88 -1.62 4.60 -10.56
CA PRO A 88 -1.35 3.29 -11.13
C PRO A 88 0.11 2.99 -11.49
N ASN A 89 0.82 3.99 -11.96
CA ASN A 89 2.19 3.85 -12.43
C ASN A 89 3.22 4.35 -11.40
N ASP A 90 2.77 4.80 -10.24
CA ASP A 90 3.68 5.29 -9.19
C ASP A 90 4.52 4.11 -8.66
N TRP A 91 5.80 4.38 -8.44
CA TRP A 91 6.76 3.48 -7.83
C TRP A 91 6.89 3.79 -6.34
N VAL A 92 7.17 2.76 -5.56
CA VAL A 92 7.51 2.88 -4.14
C VAL A 92 8.86 2.24 -3.91
N VAL A 93 9.67 2.94 -3.13
CA VAL A 93 10.93 2.44 -2.59
C VAL A 93 10.83 2.48 -1.07
N ILE A 94 11.18 1.38 -0.43
CA ILE A 94 11.37 1.30 1.02
C ILE A 94 12.83 0.97 1.25
N LEU A 95 13.50 1.77 2.06
CA LEU A 95 14.90 1.57 2.41
C LEU A 95 15.06 1.62 3.92
N GLU A 96 16.03 0.85 4.41
CA GLU A 96 16.53 0.92 5.76
C GLU A 96 17.86 1.65 5.73
N ALA A 97 18.00 2.69 6.53
CA ALA A 97 19.24 3.43 6.65
C ALA A 97 19.75 3.39 8.09
N ASP A 98 21.06 3.18 8.21
CA ASP A 98 21.81 3.14 9.45
C ASP A 98 22.29 4.55 9.79
N TYR A 99 21.98 4.99 11.00
CA TYR A 99 22.40 6.28 11.54
C TYR A 99 23.08 6.10 12.89
N LYS A 100 24.10 6.90 13.15
CA LYS A 100 24.78 7.01 14.43
C LYS A 100 24.03 8.00 15.32
N MET A 101 23.07 7.53 16.09
CA MET A 101 22.27 8.39 16.99
C MET A 101 22.43 7.94 18.44
N CYS A 102 22.08 8.84 19.37
CA CYS A 102 21.94 8.54 20.79
C CYS A 102 23.17 7.86 21.41
N ASP A 103 24.16 8.69 21.70
CA ASP A 103 25.46 8.32 22.28
C ASP A 103 26.33 7.45 21.37
N GLY A 104 26.14 7.57 20.06
CA GLY A 104 26.98 6.95 19.05
C GLY A 104 26.61 5.53 18.66
N ASN A 105 25.44 5.04 19.11
CA ASN A 105 24.92 3.74 18.72
C ASN A 105 24.38 3.77 17.29
N VAL A 106 24.56 2.67 16.57
CA VAL A 106 23.94 2.50 15.26
C VAL A 106 22.46 2.17 15.47
N LYS A 107 21.60 2.97 14.85
CA LYS A 107 20.15 2.85 14.86
C LYS A 107 19.63 2.85 13.43
N LYS A 108 18.57 2.11 13.19
CA LYS A 108 17.95 1.99 11.88
C LYS A 108 16.74 2.89 11.76
N LYS A 109 16.51 3.44 10.56
CA LYS A 109 15.29 4.15 10.19
C LYS A 109 14.74 3.62 8.87
N ILE A 110 13.42 3.56 8.75
CA ILE A 110 12.76 3.19 7.49
C ILE A 110 12.34 4.45 6.75
N PHE A 111 12.88 4.63 5.55
CA PHE A 111 12.42 5.65 4.62
C PHE A 111 11.53 5.04 3.55
N ARG A 112 10.65 5.89 3.04
CA ARG A 112 9.62 5.53 2.09
C ARG A 112 9.53 6.62 1.05
N ILE A 113 9.87 6.27 -0.18
CA ILE A 113 9.95 7.21 -1.28
C ILE A 113 8.91 6.82 -2.30
N LYS A 114 8.14 7.81 -2.74
CA LYS A 114 7.22 7.69 -3.84
C LYS A 114 7.88 8.30 -5.09
N ALA A 115 8.05 7.51 -6.14
CA ALA A 115 8.60 7.96 -7.41
C ALA A 115 7.56 7.88 -8.53
N LYS A 116 7.67 8.76 -9.53
CA LYS A 116 6.77 8.76 -10.69
C LYS A 116 7.16 7.76 -11.76
N ASN A 117 8.44 7.44 -11.83
CA ASN A 117 9.00 6.45 -12.72
C ASN A 117 10.21 5.81 -12.05
N LYS A 118 10.72 4.73 -12.64
CA LYS A 118 11.87 3.99 -12.10
C LYS A 118 13.19 4.76 -12.22
N ALA A 119 13.35 5.61 -13.23
CA ALA A 119 14.61 6.28 -13.52
C ALA A 119 14.97 7.35 -12.47
N ASP A 120 13.96 7.94 -11.82
CA ASP A 120 14.15 8.98 -10.81
C ASP A 120 14.51 8.42 -9.42
N ILE A 121 14.46 7.10 -9.23
CA ILE A 121 14.58 6.47 -7.90
C ILE A 121 15.91 6.80 -7.22
N ASP A 122 17.03 6.65 -7.91
CA ASP A 122 18.35 6.85 -7.30
C ASP A 122 18.55 8.32 -6.89
N THR A 123 18.07 9.25 -7.72
CA THR A 123 18.06 10.69 -7.40
C THR A 123 17.21 10.98 -6.17
N LEU A 124 16.00 10.41 -6.09
CA LEU A 124 15.11 10.62 -4.96
C LEU A 124 15.65 10.01 -3.66
N ILE A 125 16.33 8.86 -3.72
CA ILE A 125 17.01 8.28 -2.56
C ILE A 125 18.09 9.23 -2.04
N HIS A 126 18.91 9.76 -2.96
CA HIS A 126 19.95 10.72 -2.59
C HIS A 126 19.35 11.99 -1.97
N GLU A 127 18.33 12.58 -2.59
CA GLU A 127 17.64 13.77 -2.06
C GLU A 127 16.99 13.49 -0.69
N ASP A 128 16.35 12.34 -0.51
CA ASP A 128 15.66 12.05 0.75
C ASP A 128 16.64 11.86 1.92
N ILE A 129 17.76 11.15 1.70
CA ILE A 129 18.77 10.91 2.73
C ILE A 129 19.57 12.17 3.04
N HIS A 130 20.05 12.88 2.01
CA HIS A 130 21.04 13.95 2.17
C HIS A 130 20.43 15.35 2.25
N VAL A 131 19.24 15.58 1.68
CA VAL A 131 18.63 16.92 1.65
C VAL A 131 17.50 17.02 2.66
N ASN A 132 16.48 16.17 2.54
CA ASN A 132 15.26 16.26 3.37
C ASN A 132 15.52 15.87 4.83
N HIS A 133 16.47 14.95 5.05
CA HIS A 133 16.88 14.52 6.39
C HIS A 133 18.29 15.02 6.74
N SER A 134 18.69 16.17 6.17
CA SER A 134 19.97 16.85 6.45
C SER A 134 20.25 17.06 7.94
N ALA A 135 19.22 17.25 8.77
CA ALA A 135 19.36 17.35 10.23
C ALA A 135 19.95 16.11 10.92
N ILE A 136 19.98 14.97 10.23
CA ILE A 136 20.61 13.72 10.67
C ILE A 136 21.62 13.19 9.62
N GLU A 137 22.02 14.02 8.65
CA GLU A 137 22.96 13.61 7.59
C GLU A 137 24.35 13.32 8.15
N ASP A 138 24.83 14.12 9.10
CA ASP A 138 26.12 13.87 9.77
C ASP A 138 26.13 12.54 10.55
N ASP A 139 24.95 12.02 10.89
CA ASP A 139 24.78 10.73 11.55
C ASP A 139 24.63 9.57 10.55
N TYR A 140 24.44 9.84 9.25
CA TYR A 140 24.23 8.79 8.24
C TYR A 140 25.48 7.91 8.05
N ILE A 141 25.26 6.59 7.97
CA ILE A 141 26.33 5.60 7.75
C ILE A 141 26.15 4.92 6.39
N SER A 142 25.00 4.29 6.18
CA SER A 142 24.69 3.49 4.99
C SER A 142 23.20 3.30 4.84
N HIS A 143 22.77 2.81 3.68
CA HIS A 143 21.41 2.33 3.49
C HIS A 143 21.37 1.03 2.69
N ASN A 144 20.26 0.32 2.85
CA ASN A 144 19.90 -0.85 2.07
C ASN A 144 18.47 -0.67 1.53
N VAL A 145 18.29 -0.93 0.24
CA VAL A 145 16.97 -0.91 -0.39
C VAL A 145 16.26 -2.21 -0.07
N LEU A 146 15.17 -2.13 0.71
CA LEU A 146 14.38 -3.29 1.14
C LEU A 146 13.31 -3.66 0.10
N TYR A 147 12.74 -2.67 -0.58
CA TYR A 147 11.73 -2.87 -1.61
C TYR A 147 11.86 -1.80 -2.68
N THR A 148 11.69 -2.19 -3.94
CA THR A 148 11.50 -1.27 -5.06
C THR A 148 10.54 -1.90 -6.05
N GLY A 149 9.40 -1.25 -6.27
CA GLY A 149 8.41 -1.77 -7.20
C GLY A 149 7.23 -0.84 -7.39
N GLN A 150 6.35 -1.23 -8.31
CA GLN A 150 5.00 -0.68 -8.41
C GLN A 150 4.10 -1.59 -7.59
N PRO A 151 3.61 -1.16 -6.42
CA PRO A 151 2.75 -1.99 -5.60
C PRO A 151 1.41 -2.28 -6.29
N TYR A 152 1.04 -1.46 -7.28
CA TYR A 152 -0.15 -1.61 -8.08
C TYR A 152 0.20 -2.01 -9.51
N ARG A 153 -0.36 -3.12 -10.00
CA ARG A 153 -0.28 -3.56 -11.39
C ARG A 153 -1.69 -3.91 -11.89
N ILE A 154 -2.20 -3.11 -12.82
CA ILE A 154 -3.54 -3.29 -13.42
C ILE A 154 -3.68 -4.66 -14.10
N GLU A 155 -2.57 -5.21 -14.60
CA GLU A 155 -2.55 -6.43 -15.43
C GLU A 155 -2.66 -7.74 -14.65
N GLU A 156 -2.63 -7.70 -13.31
CA GLU A 156 -2.87 -8.91 -12.52
C GLU A 156 -4.38 -9.21 -12.52
N GLU A 157 -4.78 -10.17 -13.37
CA GLU A 157 -6.18 -10.61 -13.59
C GLU A 157 -6.98 -10.84 -12.29
N ASN A 158 -6.27 -11.17 -11.19
CA ASN A 158 -6.83 -11.42 -9.87
C ASN A 158 -6.33 -10.45 -8.78
N PHE A 159 -5.74 -9.30 -9.14
CA PHE A 159 -5.13 -8.36 -8.20
C PHE A 159 -6.05 -8.02 -7.02
N HIS A 160 -7.31 -7.72 -7.32
CA HIS A 160 -8.29 -7.35 -6.30
C HIS A 160 -8.69 -8.53 -5.40
N GLU A 161 -8.71 -9.75 -5.95
CA GLU A 161 -8.95 -10.97 -5.18
C GLU A 161 -7.74 -11.33 -4.31
N SER A 162 -6.52 -11.16 -4.83
CA SER A 162 -5.29 -11.31 -4.04
C SER A 162 -5.24 -10.31 -2.90
N THR A 163 -5.50 -9.03 -3.18
CA THR A 163 -5.56 -7.99 -2.15
C THR A 163 -6.66 -8.29 -1.12
N TRP A 164 -7.81 -8.83 -1.54
CA TRP A 164 -8.87 -9.25 -0.64
C TRP A 164 -8.45 -10.44 0.24
N ASN A 165 -7.77 -11.43 -0.33
CA ASN A 165 -7.25 -12.57 0.41
C ASN A 165 -6.20 -12.13 1.43
N ASP A 166 -5.27 -11.26 1.05
CA ASP A 166 -4.29 -10.68 1.96
C ASP A 166 -5.00 -9.97 3.12
N LEU A 167 -6.02 -9.17 2.83
CA LEU A 167 -6.84 -8.51 3.85
C LEU A 167 -7.50 -9.51 4.79
N LYS A 168 -8.00 -10.65 4.28
CA LYS A 168 -8.64 -11.69 5.08
C LYS A 168 -7.70 -12.26 6.14
N TYR A 169 -6.44 -12.47 5.79
CA TYR A 169 -5.43 -13.05 6.69
C TYR A 169 -4.65 -12.02 7.51
N SER A 170 -4.56 -10.77 7.05
CA SER A 170 -3.85 -9.69 7.73
C SER A 170 -4.77 -8.88 8.66
N LEU A 171 -5.86 -8.34 8.13
CA LEU A 171 -6.57 -7.20 8.71
C LEU A 171 -7.96 -7.58 9.21
N LEU A 172 -8.70 -8.40 8.45
CA LEU A 172 -10.07 -8.80 8.82
C LEU A 172 -10.11 -9.67 10.07
N LYS A 173 -9.05 -10.40 10.39
CA LYS A 173 -9.01 -11.24 11.61
C LYS A 173 -9.22 -10.46 12.91
N TRP A 174 -9.01 -9.14 12.89
CA TRP A 174 -9.16 -8.23 14.04
C TRP A 174 -10.48 -7.44 14.04
N LEU A 175 -11.29 -7.63 13.00
CA LEU A 175 -12.62 -7.05 12.89
C LEU A 175 -13.65 -8.02 13.48
N ASN A 176 -14.71 -7.48 14.07
CA ASN A 176 -15.90 -8.29 14.39
C ASN A 176 -16.71 -8.57 13.09
N GLU A 177 -17.70 -9.45 13.16
CA GLU A 177 -18.45 -9.86 11.94
C GLU A 177 -19.20 -8.72 11.25
N ASP A 178 -19.77 -7.79 12.03
CA ASP A 178 -20.47 -6.62 11.46
C ASP A 178 -19.49 -5.68 10.74
N GLU A 179 -18.32 -5.43 11.34
CA GLU A 179 -17.24 -4.64 10.75
C GLU A 179 -16.67 -5.30 9.49
N LYS A 180 -16.48 -6.63 9.49
CA LYS A 180 -16.05 -7.39 8.31
C LYS A 180 -17.05 -7.23 7.17
N LYS A 181 -18.35 -7.33 7.48
CA LYS A 181 -19.43 -7.21 6.48
C LYS A 181 -19.50 -5.80 5.89
N GLU A 182 -19.42 -4.78 6.73
CA GLU A 182 -19.37 -3.37 6.30
C GLU A 182 -18.14 -3.12 5.41
N PHE A 183 -16.95 -3.55 5.87
CA PHE A 183 -15.71 -3.39 5.12
C PHE A 183 -15.74 -4.13 3.78
N LYS A 184 -16.24 -5.36 3.75
CA LYS A 184 -16.41 -6.14 2.51
C LYS A 184 -17.27 -5.38 1.50
N LYS A 185 -18.42 -4.86 1.94
CA LYS A 185 -19.33 -4.10 1.08
C LYS A 185 -18.66 -2.87 0.49
N GLU A 186 -17.96 -2.08 1.29
CA GLU A 186 -17.27 -0.88 0.82
C GLU A 186 -16.05 -1.22 -0.05
N TYR A 187 -15.36 -2.32 0.23
CA TYR A 187 -14.25 -2.81 -0.60
C TYR A 187 -14.74 -3.25 -1.99
N GLU A 188 -15.79 -4.07 -2.05
CA GLU A 188 -16.44 -4.50 -3.30
C GLU A 188 -16.92 -3.29 -4.12
N LYS A 189 -17.61 -2.35 -3.47
CA LYS A 189 -18.03 -1.09 -4.09
C LYS A 189 -16.85 -0.27 -4.62
N ALA A 190 -15.76 -0.18 -3.85
CA ALA A 190 -14.59 0.60 -4.24
C ALA A 190 -13.88 -0.01 -5.46
N THR A 191 -13.75 -1.33 -5.48
CA THR A 191 -13.06 -2.12 -6.52
C THR A 191 -13.93 -2.45 -7.74
N GLY A 192 -15.24 -2.27 -7.65
CA GLY A 192 -16.17 -2.69 -8.70
C GLY A 192 -16.36 -4.21 -8.78
N ILE A 193 -15.79 -4.98 -7.83
CA ILE A 193 -16.07 -6.41 -7.69
C ILE A 193 -17.50 -6.57 -7.19
N GLY A 194 -18.28 -7.45 -7.82
CA GLY A 194 -19.64 -7.77 -7.35
C GLY A 194 -20.72 -6.75 -7.72
N VAL A 195 -20.38 -5.67 -8.43
CA VAL A 195 -21.35 -4.78 -9.07
C VAL A 195 -21.81 -5.40 -10.40
N ARG A 196 -22.46 -6.57 -10.33
CA ARG A 196 -23.30 -7.07 -11.41
C ARG A 196 -24.68 -6.43 -11.25
N GLY A 197 -25.23 -5.93 -12.37
CA GLY A 197 -26.50 -5.20 -12.44
C GLY A 197 -27.72 -6.00 -11.98
#